data_AF-A0A1V5Q2Q1-F1
#
_entry.id   AF-A0A1V5Q2Q1-F1
#
_cell.length_a   1.000
_cell.length_b   1.000
_cell.length_c   1.000
_cell.angle_alpha   90.00
_cell.angle_beta   90.00
_cell.angle_gamma   90.00
#
_symmetry.space_group_name_H-M   'P 1'
#
loop_
_entity.id
_entity.type
_entity.pdbx_description
1 polymer ?
#
loop_
_entity_poly.entity_id
_entity_poly.type
_entity_poly.pdbx_seq_one_letter_code
_entity_poly.pdbx_strand_id
1 'polypeptide(L)'
;MHCPACGAPLHRRPVAGVELDRCDACNGFWFDDGEMARLLPALSSAANVPDLDARIIFEKPARSHVNPQRKCPKCAVVMANYNYCYDSNILLDRCPECRGIWMDGGELAAVAQYVKGNPRLDRLASAIADHVGASESRKMAGTDMRIRMGQVMLTPGASTPIMLLALVLDFIRRWDRD
;
A
#
# COMPACT_ATOMS: atom_id res chain seq x y z
N MET A 1 18.18 -18.54 7.77
CA MET A 1 16.86 -18.49 8.44
C MET A 1 16.01 -19.63 7.91
N HIS A 2 15.04 -20.12 8.69
CA HIS A 2 14.13 -21.20 8.25
C HIS A 2 12.73 -20.63 8.00
N CYS A 3 12.05 -21.15 7.00
CA CYS A 3 10.69 -20.78 6.63
C CYS A 3 9.74 -21.04 7.80
N PRO A 4 8.98 -20.05 8.27
CA PRO A 4 8.06 -20.22 9.39
C PRO A 4 6.80 -21.03 9.02
N ALA A 5 6.54 -21.24 7.73
CA ALA A 5 5.42 -22.04 7.23
C ALA A 5 5.75 -23.54 7.09
N CYS A 6 6.94 -23.90 6.60
CA CYS A 6 7.30 -25.31 6.31
C CYS A 6 8.66 -25.77 6.85
N GLY A 7 9.45 -24.89 7.48
CA GLY A 7 10.75 -25.23 8.07
C GLY A 7 11.92 -25.31 7.07
N ALA A 8 11.67 -25.25 5.76
CA ALA A 8 12.72 -25.25 4.73
C ALA A 8 13.64 -24.01 4.83
N PRO A 9 14.90 -24.06 4.35
CA PRO A 9 15.76 -22.88 4.34
C PRO A 9 15.18 -21.75 3.49
N LEU A 10 15.38 -20.51 3.93
CA LEU A 10 15.11 -19.31 3.14
C LEU A 10 16.35 -18.91 2.34
N HIS A 11 16.15 -18.47 1.10
CA HIS A 11 17.18 -18.04 0.17
C HIS A 11 16.97 -16.58 -0.23
N ARG A 12 18.03 -15.77 -0.11
CA ARG A 12 18.00 -14.37 -0.58
C ARG A 12 17.88 -14.31 -2.09
N ARG A 13 16.94 -13.51 -2.58
CA ARG A 13 16.66 -13.27 -3.98
C ARG A 13 16.42 -11.77 -4.20
N PRO A 14 17.10 -11.13 -5.16
CA PRO A 14 16.73 -9.78 -5.57
C PRO A 14 15.35 -9.80 -6.24
N VAL A 15 14.46 -8.93 -5.76
CA VAL A 15 13.11 -8.71 -6.28
C VAL A 15 12.95 -7.22 -6.55
N ALA A 16 12.98 -6.83 -7.82
CA ALA A 16 12.92 -5.43 -8.25
C ALA A 16 13.95 -4.52 -7.52
N GLY A 17 15.15 -5.05 -7.27
CA GLY A 17 16.22 -4.35 -6.56
C GLY A 17 16.12 -4.39 -5.03
N VAL A 18 15.13 -5.08 -4.46
CA VAL A 18 15.00 -5.34 -3.02
C VAL A 18 15.40 -6.79 -2.74
N GLU A 19 16.36 -7.01 -1.85
CA GLU A 19 16.73 -8.37 -1.42
C GLU A 19 15.64 -8.94 -0.52
N LEU A 20 14.99 -10.03 -0.94
CA LEU A 20 13.97 -10.73 -0.14
C LEU A 20 14.41 -12.15 0.17
N ASP A 21 13.97 -12.70 1.30
CA ASP A 21 14.23 -14.08 1.68
C ASP A 21 13.06 -14.98 1.24
N ARG A 22 13.25 -15.78 0.18
CA ARG A 22 12.23 -16.67 -0.40
C ARG A 22 12.38 -18.11 0.10
N CYS A 23 11.26 -18.78 0.36
CA CYS A 23 11.19 -20.22 0.52
C CYS A 23 10.89 -20.90 -0.83
N ASP A 24 11.81 -21.70 -1.35
CA ASP A 24 11.62 -22.42 -2.63
C ASP A 24 10.69 -23.65 -2.49
N ALA A 25 10.32 -24.05 -1.27
CA ALA A 25 9.42 -25.19 -1.01
C ALA A 25 7.93 -24.80 -0.95
N CYS A 26 7.60 -23.65 -0.36
CA CYS A 26 6.22 -23.19 -0.20
C CYS A 26 5.93 -21.85 -0.88
N ASN A 27 6.93 -21.25 -1.52
CA ASN A 27 6.86 -19.96 -2.22
C ASN A 27 6.52 -18.75 -1.33
N GLY A 28 6.67 -18.88 -0.01
CA GLY A 28 6.52 -17.76 0.91
C GLY A 28 7.74 -16.84 0.92
N PHE A 29 7.52 -15.59 1.33
CA PHE A 29 8.52 -14.54 1.40
C PHE A 29 8.62 -13.98 2.81
N TRP A 30 9.86 -13.77 3.23
CA TRP A 30 10.18 -12.94 4.38
C TRP A 30 10.71 -11.59 3.90
N PHE A 31 10.16 -10.54 4.50
CA PHE A 31 10.53 -9.15 4.33
C PHE A 31 11.09 -8.62 5.63
N ASP A 32 12.28 -8.05 5.57
CA ASP A 32 12.80 -7.24 6.65
C ASP A 32 12.08 -5.89 6.74
N ASP A 33 12.26 -5.25 7.88
CA ASP A 33 11.70 -3.94 8.15
C ASP A 33 12.05 -2.94 7.03
N GLY A 34 11.03 -2.28 6.48
CA GLY A 34 11.16 -1.34 5.36
C GLY A 34 11.38 -1.95 3.96
N GLU A 35 11.54 -3.27 3.80
CA GLU A 35 11.67 -3.89 2.46
C GLU A 35 10.36 -3.82 1.67
N MET A 36 9.23 -4.08 2.34
CA MET A 36 7.90 -3.95 1.73
C MET A 36 7.68 -2.55 1.16
N ALA A 37 7.99 -1.50 1.93
CA ALA A 37 7.84 -0.11 1.50
C ALA A 37 8.71 0.22 0.27
N ARG A 38 9.92 -0.35 0.19
CA ARG A 38 10.81 -0.20 -0.98
C ARG A 38 10.32 -0.96 -2.20
N LEU A 39 9.61 -2.07 -2.02
CA LEU A 39 9.09 -2.89 -3.10
C LEU A 39 7.79 -2.32 -3.71
N LEU A 40 6.92 -1.70 -2.90
CA LEU A 40 5.60 -1.22 -3.33
C LEU A 40 5.59 -0.34 -4.61
N PRO A 41 6.52 0.63 -4.78
CA PRO A 41 6.58 1.43 -6.03
C PRO A 41 6.85 0.60 -7.29
N ALA A 42 7.58 -0.51 -7.14
CA ALA A 42 7.85 -1.41 -8.26
C ALA A 42 6.60 -2.25 -8.62
N LEU A 43 5.82 -2.65 -7.61
CA LEU A 43 4.57 -3.40 -7.80
C LEU A 43 3.43 -2.55 -8.41
N SER A 44 3.40 -1.24 -8.12
CA SER A 44 2.37 -0.33 -8.62
C SER A 44 2.56 0.09 -10.08
N SER A 45 3.79 0.07 -10.59
CA SER A 45 4.09 0.47 -11.96
C SER A 45 3.89 -0.69 -12.94
N ALA A 46 2.92 -0.55 -13.84
CA ALA A 46 2.63 -1.53 -14.90
C ALA A 46 3.83 -1.80 -15.84
N ALA A 47 4.84 -0.92 -15.85
CA ALA A 47 6.06 -1.03 -16.66
C ALA A 47 7.29 -1.50 -15.87
N ASN A 48 7.24 -1.51 -14.53
CA ASN A 48 8.40 -1.81 -13.67
C ASN A 48 8.21 -3.04 -12.78
N VAL A 49 7.22 -3.89 -13.05
CA VAL A 49 7.41 -5.29 -12.71
C VAL A 49 8.41 -5.74 -13.78
N PRO A 50 9.72 -5.90 -13.46
CA PRO A 50 10.61 -6.49 -14.43
C PRO A 50 10.02 -7.85 -14.77
N ASP A 51 10.54 -8.51 -15.78
CA ASP A 51 10.37 -9.96 -15.96
C ASP A 51 11.07 -10.73 -14.81
N LEU A 52 10.86 -10.25 -13.58
CA LEU A 52 11.25 -10.77 -12.30
C LEU A 52 10.34 -11.95 -12.03
N ASP A 53 10.56 -12.97 -12.85
CA ASP A 53 9.77 -14.17 -12.99
C ASP A 53 8.32 -13.94 -12.59
N ALA A 54 7.46 -13.58 -13.54
CA ALA A 54 6.01 -13.73 -13.37
C ALA A 54 5.65 -15.16 -12.88
N ARG A 55 6.58 -16.11 -12.90
CA ARG A 55 6.49 -17.41 -12.22
C ARG A 55 6.60 -17.30 -10.70
N ILE A 56 7.59 -16.57 -10.17
CA ILE A 56 7.88 -16.44 -8.74
C ILE A 56 6.75 -15.74 -7.98
N ILE A 57 6.17 -14.67 -8.54
CA ILE A 57 5.09 -13.92 -7.89
C ILE A 57 3.74 -14.65 -8.05
N PHE A 58 3.49 -15.30 -9.19
CA PHE A 58 2.18 -15.89 -9.52
C PHE A 58 2.10 -17.42 -9.36
N GLU A 59 3.12 -18.05 -8.78
CA GLU A 59 3.08 -19.48 -8.45
C GLU A 59 1.92 -19.75 -7.46
N LYS A 60 1.08 -20.73 -7.78
CA LYS A 60 -0.07 -21.13 -6.96
C LYS A 60 0.38 -21.42 -5.52
N PRO A 61 -0.36 -20.98 -4.48
CA PRO A 61 -0.06 -21.32 -3.10
C PRO A 61 0.09 -22.83 -2.93
N ALA A 62 1.21 -23.28 -2.38
CA ALA A 62 1.40 -24.68 -2.00
C ALA A 62 0.47 -25.07 -0.83
N ARG A 63 0.05 -24.08 0.00
CA ARG A 63 -1.02 -24.06 1.00
C ARG A 63 -0.97 -22.70 1.70
N SER A 64 -2.06 -21.93 1.68
CA SER A 64 -2.25 -20.78 2.58
C SER A 64 -2.97 -21.29 3.83
N HIS A 65 -2.29 -21.27 4.97
CA HIS A 65 -2.90 -21.58 6.26
C HIS A 65 -2.50 -20.49 7.24
N VAL A 66 -3.44 -19.60 7.57
CA VAL A 66 -3.33 -18.70 8.71
C VAL A 66 -2.96 -19.56 9.92
N ASN A 67 -1.77 -19.33 10.46
CA ASN A 67 -1.29 -20.04 11.64
C ASN A 67 -1.08 -19.01 12.76
N PRO A 68 -2.00 -18.93 13.74
CA PRO A 68 -1.93 -17.93 14.81
C PRO A 68 -0.75 -18.13 15.77
N GLN A 69 0.02 -19.21 15.64
CA GLN A 69 1.23 -19.47 16.43
C GLN A 69 2.52 -19.40 15.60
N ARG A 70 2.46 -18.85 14.38
CA ARG A 70 3.61 -18.75 13.48
C ARG A 70 4.69 -17.87 14.12
N LYS A 71 5.90 -18.41 14.24
CA LYS A 71 7.04 -17.72 14.85
C LYS A 71 7.85 -16.97 13.81
N CYS A 72 8.32 -15.79 14.17
CA CYS A 72 9.25 -15.00 13.37
C CYS A 72 10.55 -15.77 13.12
N PRO A 73 11.03 -15.88 11.87
CA PRO A 73 12.27 -16.60 11.55
C PRO A 73 13.54 -15.91 12.06
N LYS A 74 13.45 -14.64 12.49
CA LYS A 74 14.55 -13.88 13.11
C LYS A 74 14.52 -13.90 14.63
N CYS A 75 13.36 -13.61 15.21
CA CYS A 75 13.21 -13.37 16.66
C CYS A 75 12.61 -14.55 17.42
N ALA A 76 12.04 -15.53 16.73
CA ALA A 76 11.27 -16.64 17.31
C ALA A 76 10.00 -16.25 18.11
N VAL A 77 9.64 -14.96 18.15
CA VAL A 77 8.38 -14.45 18.72
C VAL A 77 7.22 -14.74 17.78
N VAL A 78 6.03 -14.99 18.35
CA VAL A 78 4.80 -15.19 17.56
C VAL A 78 4.44 -13.91 16.80
N MET A 79 4.18 -14.05 15.51
CA MET A 79 3.79 -12.93 14.65
C MET A 79 2.27 -12.69 14.75
N ALA A 80 1.85 -11.45 14.54
CA ALA A 80 0.45 -11.06 14.52
C ALA A 80 -0.07 -11.00 13.09
N ASN A 81 -1.25 -11.57 12.84
CA ASN A 81 -1.96 -11.43 11.58
C ASN A 81 -2.60 -10.05 11.46
N TYR A 82 -2.52 -9.43 10.29
CA TYR A 82 -3.25 -8.19 9.98
C TYR A 82 -3.74 -8.21 8.53
N ASN A 83 -4.86 -7.50 8.28
CA ASN A 83 -5.36 -7.29 6.93
C ASN A 83 -4.57 -6.14 6.28
N TYR A 84 -3.89 -6.42 5.17
CA TYR A 84 -3.17 -5.41 4.42
C TYR A 84 -4.13 -4.30 3.97
N CYS A 85 -3.75 -3.03 4.17
CA CYS A 85 -4.60 -1.87 3.92
C CYS A 85 -6.01 -1.94 4.56
N TYR A 86 -6.18 -2.73 5.64
CA TYR A 86 -7.41 -2.92 6.41
C TYR A 86 -8.60 -3.57 5.69
N ASP A 87 -8.72 -3.44 4.37
CA ASP A 87 -9.88 -3.89 3.58
C ASP A 87 -9.54 -4.82 2.40
N SER A 88 -8.26 -5.15 2.19
CA SER A 88 -7.83 -5.94 1.03
C SER A 88 -8.23 -7.42 1.06
N ASN A 89 -8.55 -7.94 2.25
CA ASN A 89 -8.69 -9.38 2.55
C ASN A 89 -7.40 -10.17 2.31
N ILE A 90 -6.25 -9.50 2.30
CA ILE A 90 -4.92 -10.12 2.24
C ILE A 90 -4.37 -10.13 3.66
N LEU A 91 -4.32 -11.31 4.28
CA LEU A 91 -3.84 -11.46 5.65
C LEU A 91 -2.34 -11.70 5.64
N LEU A 92 -1.58 -10.81 6.25
CA LEU A 92 -0.12 -10.91 6.37
C LEU A 92 0.28 -11.12 7.83
N ASP A 93 1.44 -11.72 8.08
CA ASP A 93 1.98 -11.82 9.44
C ASP A 93 3.07 -10.77 9.66
N ARG A 94 2.95 -9.99 10.75
CA ARG A 94 3.97 -9.03 11.16
C ARG A 94 4.58 -9.44 12.49
N CYS A 95 5.91 -9.43 12.56
CA CYS A 95 6.61 -9.58 13.83
C CYS A 95 6.51 -8.29 14.65
N PRO A 96 6.05 -8.33 15.91
CA PRO A 96 5.98 -7.14 16.76
C PRO A 96 7.36 -6.61 17.19
N GLU A 97 8.39 -7.46 17.21
CA GLU A 97 9.73 -7.09 17.67
C GLU A 97 10.58 -6.47 16.56
N CYS A 98 10.86 -7.22 15.49
CA CYS A 98 11.73 -6.76 14.40
C CYS A 98 10.98 -6.09 13.26
N ARG A 99 9.65 -5.97 13.35
CA ARG A 99 8.76 -5.37 12.33
C ARG A 99 8.79 -6.03 10.95
N GLY A 100 9.48 -7.17 10.81
CA GLY A 100 9.50 -7.97 9.60
C GLY A 100 8.16 -8.60 9.29
N ILE A 101 7.93 -8.88 8.00
CA ILE A 101 6.65 -9.35 7.47
C ILE A 101 6.87 -10.70 6.79
N TRP A 102 6.00 -11.65 7.10
CA TRP A 102 5.90 -12.89 6.35
C TRP A 102 4.67 -12.85 5.44
N MET A 103 4.86 -13.33 4.21
CA MET A 103 3.81 -13.57 3.23
C MET A 103 3.85 -15.04 2.82
N ASP A 104 2.72 -15.73 2.91
CA ASP A 104 2.58 -17.07 2.34
C ASP A 104 2.64 -17.03 0.81
N GLY A 105 2.83 -18.20 0.20
CA GLY A 105 2.87 -18.32 -1.26
C GLY A 105 1.61 -17.70 -1.89
N GLY A 106 1.82 -16.81 -2.86
CA GLY A 106 0.74 -16.11 -3.58
C GLY A 106 0.24 -14.81 -2.93
N GLU A 107 0.54 -14.53 -1.65
CA GLU A 107 0.09 -13.28 -1.00
C GLU A 107 0.80 -12.05 -1.58
N LEU A 108 2.09 -12.17 -1.97
CA LEU A 108 2.79 -11.10 -2.69
C LEU A 108 2.12 -10.78 -4.03
N ALA A 109 1.61 -11.79 -4.76
CA ALA A 109 0.81 -11.58 -5.96
C ALA A 109 -0.50 -10.85 -5.66
N ALA A 110 -1.18 -11.21 -4.57
CA ALA A 110 -2.40 -10.55 -4.14
C ALA A 110 -2.15 -9.07 -3.80
N VAL A 111 -1.07 -8.77 -3.06
CA VAL A 111 -0.64 -7.39 -2.79
C VAL A 111 -0.37 -6.65 -4.08
N ALA A 112 0.39 -7.25 -5.01
CA ALA A 112 0.70 -6.61 -6.29
C ALA A 112 -0.57 -6.28 -7.09
N GLN A 113 -1.56 -7.18 -7.10
CA GLN A 113 -2.85 -6.95 -7.74
C GLN A 113 -3.65 -5.84 -7.04
N TYR A 114 -3.70 -5.84 -5.71
CA TYR A 114 -4.38 -4.82 -4.92
C TYR A 114 -3.77 -3.42 -5.17
N VAL A 115 -2.45 -3.32 -5.10
CA VAL A 115 -1.70 -2.06 -5.27
C VAL A 115 -1.82 -1.51 -6.70
N LYS A 116 -1.82 -2.39 -7.72
CA LYS A 116 -2.02 -2.00 -9.11
C LYS A 116 -3.41 -1.42 -9.37
N GLY A 117 -4.39 -1.75 -8.52
CA GLY A 117 -5.77 -1.31 -8.67
C GLY A 117 -6.48 -1.95 -9.86
N ASN A 118 -7.70 -1.48 -10.14
CA ASN A 118 -8.49 -1.92 -11.28
C ASN A 118 -8.70 -0.74 -12.24
N PRO A 119 -7.98 -0.70 -13.38
CA PRO A 119 -8.07 0.42 -14.32
C PRO A 119 -9.48 0.71 -14.83
N ARG A 120 -10.39 -0.29 -14.83
CA ARG A 120 -11.79 -0.06 -15.20
C ARG A 120 -12.56 0.67 -14.09
N LEU A 121 -12.32 0.30 -12.83
CA LEU A 121 -12.91 0.99 -11.68
C LEU A 121 -12.33 2.39 -11.54
N ASP A 122 -11.03 2.59 -11.78
CA ASP A 122 -10.41 3.91 -11.75
C ASP A 122 -11.01 4.84 -12.81
N ARG A 123 -11.19 4.33 -14.04
CA ARG A 123 -11.87 5.08 -15.12
C ARG A 123 -13.32 5.37 -14.77
N LEU A 124 -14.04 4.41 -14.19
CA LEU A 124 -15.43 4.61 -13.76
C LEU A 124 -15.52 5.68 -12.67
N ALA A 125 -14.65 5.62 -11.66
CA ALA A 125 -14.58 6.60 -10.59
C ALA A 125 -14.27 8.01 -11.13
N SER A 126 -13.31 8.12 -12.06
CA SER A 126 -13.01 9.39 -12.74
C SER A 126 -14.22 9.93 -13.50
N ALA A 127 -14.90 9.09 -14.29
CA ALA A 127 -16.07 9.49 -15.07
C ALA A 127 -17.24 9.94 -14.17
N ILE A 128 -17.43 9.30 -13.02
CA ILE A 128 -18.43 9.70 -12.02
C ILE A 128 -18.07 11.07 -11.43
N ALA A 129 -16.81 11.26 -11.01
CA ALA A 129 -16.34 12.51 -10.43
C ALA A 129 -16.53 13.69 -11.41
N ASP A 130 -16.19 13.51 -12.68
CA ASP A 130 -16.38 14.52 -13.73
C ASP A 130 -17.86 14.89 -13.92
N HIS A 131 -18.76 13.89 -13.91
CA HIS A 131 -20.19 14.13 -14.07
C HIS A 131 -20.80 14.88 -12.87
N VAL A 132 -20.40 14.50 -11.65
CA VAL A 132 -20.85 15.18 -10.42
C VAL A 132 -20.37 16.63 -10.39
N GLY A 133 -19.07 16.89 -10.63
CA GLY A 133 -18.52 18.25 -10.64
C GLY A 133 -19.14 19.16 -11.72
N ALA A 134 -19.47 18.60 -12.89
CA ALA A 134 -20.19 19.32 -13.94
C ALA A 134 -21.67 19.59 -13.59
N SER A 135 -22.29 18.76 -12.75
CA SER A 135 -23.66 18.97 -12.27
C SER A 135 -23.75 20.07 -11.21
N GLU A 136 -22.76 20.16 -10.31
CA GLU A 136 -22.68 21.17 -9.26
C GLU A 136 -22.37 22.56 -9.83
N SER A 137 -21.45 22.64 -10.79
CA SER A 137 -21.14 23.88 -11.51
C SER A 137 -22.37 24.47 -12.22
N ARG A 138 -23.26 23.61 -12.76
CA ARG A 138 -24.52 24.03 -13.38
C ARG A 138 -25.57 24.51 -12.37
N LYS A 139 -25.59 23.96 -11.15
CA LYS A 139 -26.49 24.42 -10.08
C LYS A 139 -26.05 25.77 -9.50
N MET A 140 -24.74 26.02 -9.38
CA MET A 140 -24.21 27.33 -8.97
C MET A 140 -24.48 28.43 -10.01
N ALA A 141 -24.37 28.11 -11.31
CA ALA A 141 -24.67 29.06 -12.38
C ALA A 141 -26.17 29.42 -12.50
N GLY A 142 -27.07 28.61 -11.92
CA GLY A 142 -28.52 28.85 -11.94
C GLY A 142 -29.06 29.73 -10.81
N THR A 143 -28.22 30.15 -9.86
CA THR A 143 -28.64 30.97 -8.70
C THR A 143 -28.05 32.38 -8.80
N ASP A 144 -28.47 33.14 -9.80
CA ASP A 144 -28.21 34.58 -9.86
C ASP A 144 -29.40 35.33 -9.24
N MET A 145 -29.31 35.66 -7.95
CA MET A 145 -30.25 36.60 -7.32
C MET A 145 -29.50 37.62 -6.46
N ARG A 146 -29.09 38.69 -7.14
CA ARG A 146 -28.94 40.09 -6.66
C ARG A 146 -28.43 40.26 -5.22
N ILE A 147 -27.13 40.52 -5.10
CA ILE A 147 -26.62 41.39 -4.02
C ILE A 147 -25.93 42.59 -4.67
N ARG A 148 -26.46 43.79 -4.38
CA ARG A 148 -25.93 45.09 -4.81
C ARG A 148 -24.47 45.22 -4.33
N MET A 149 -23.56 45.49 -5.26
CA MET A 149 -22.17 45.86 -4.99
C MET A 149 -22.13 47.18 -4.19
N GLY A 150 -21.89 47.08 -2.89
CA GLY A 150 -21.29 48.16 -2.10
C GLY A 150 -19.77 48.02 -2.18
N GLN A 151 -19.09 49.04 -2.72
CA GLN A 151 -17.63 49.13 -2.72
C GLN A 151 -17.08 49.04 -1.29
N VAL A 152 -16.29 48.01 -1.00
CA VAL A 152 -15.28 48.07 0.05
C VAL A 152 -13.95 47.73 -0.59
N MET A 153 -13.10 48.75 -0.65
CA MET A 153 -11.73 48.70 -1.08
C MET A 153 -10.93 47.87 -0.07
N LEU A 154 -10.36 46.74 -0.48
CA LEU A 154 -9.40 45.96 0.32
C LEU A 154 -8.04 45.97 -0.38
N THR A 155 -7.02 46.31 0.40
CA THR A 155 -5.62 46.38 0.02
C THR A 155 -5.01 44.98 -0.12
N PRO A 156 -4.01 44.77 -1.01
CA PRO A 156 -3.36 43.47 -1.15
C PRO A 156 -2.24 43.33 -0.11
N GLY A 157 -2.29 42.28 0.72
CA GLY A 157 -1.21 42.00 1.67
C GLY A 157 -1.27 40.59 2.27
N ALA A 158 -0.17 39.86 2.10
CA ALA A 158 0.23 38.63 2.78
C ALA A 158 -0.37 37.29 2.29
N SER A 159 0.29 36.76 1.26
CA SER A 159 0.51 35.33 1.00
C SER A 159 1.04 34.57 2.23
N THR A 160 0.49 33.38 2.53
CA THR A 160 1.28 32.27 3.12
C THR A 160 0.67 30.90 2.79
N PRO A 161 1.38 30.03 2.04
CA PRO A 161 1.06 28.60 1.91
C PRO A 161 1.78 27.72 2.95
N ILE A 162 2.38 28.32 3.99
CA ILE A 162 3.31 27.63 4.91
C ILE A 162 2.58 26.81 5.99
N MET A 163 1.34 27.16 6.36
CA MET A 163 0.61 26.41 7.40
C MET A 163 0.20 24.99 6.97
N LEU A 164 0.03 24.73 5.67
CA LEU A 164 -0.41 23.41 5.20
C LEU A 164 0.72 22.36 5.28
N LEU A 165 1.97 22.77 5.05
CA LEU A 165 3.11 21.86 5.08
C LEU A 165 3.44 21.42 6.52
N ALA A 166 3.24 22.30 7.50
CA ALA A 166 3.46 21.98 8.91
C ALA A 166 2.48 20.89 9.40
N LEU A 167 1.20 20.97 9.01
CA LEU A 167 0.20 19.98 9.39
C LEU A 167 0.42 18.62 8.70
N VAL A 168 0.87 18.61 7.45
CA VAL A 168 1.20 17.38 6.71
C VAL A 168 2.43 16.70 7.31
N LEU A 169 3.46 17.45 7.69
CA LEU A 169 4.66 16.89 8.31
C LEU A 169 4.40 16.37 9.72
N ASP A 170 3.52 17.00 10.48
CA ASP A 170 3.14 16.53 11.81
C ASP A 170 2.27 15.26 11.75
N PHE A 171 1.43 15.12 10.72
CA PHE A 171 0.71 13.89 10.42
C PHE A 171 1.67 12.74 10.06
N ILE A 172 2.66 12.99 9.20
CA ILE A 172 3.66 11.98 8.81
C ILE A 172 4.51 11.55 10.01
N ARG A 173 4.90 12.46 10.91
CA ARG A 173 5.66 12.14 12.14
C ARG A 173 4.86 11.37 13.18
N ARG A 174 3.53 11.41 13.11
CA ARG A 174 2.64 10.68 14.01
C ARG A 174 2.36 9.27 13.50
N TRP A 175 2.37 9.08 12.18
CA TRP A 175 2.26 7.78 11.51
C TRP A 175 3.44 6.83 11.80
N ASP A 176 4.65 7.36 12.00
CA ASP A 176 5.88 6.54 12.15
C ASP A 176 6.09 5.96 13.57
N ARG A 177 5.09 6.11 14.47
CA ARG A 177 5.21 5.76 15.90
C ARG A 177 4.28 4.64 16.38
N ASP A 178 3.36 4.17 15.54
CA ASP A 178 2.43 3.06 15.82
C ASP A 178 2.66 1.89 14.86
#